data_AF-A0A1J0AFF8-F1
#
_entry.id   AF-A0A1J0AFF8-F1
#
_cell.length_a   1.000
_cell.length_b   1.000
_cell.length_c   1.000
_cell.angle_alpha   90.00
_cell.angle_beta   90.00
_cell.angle_gamma   90.00
#
_symmetry.space_group_name_H-M   'P 1'
#
loop_
_entity.id
_entity.type
_entity.pdbx_description
1 polymer ?
#
loop_
_entity_poly.entity_id
_entity_poly.type
_entity_poly.pdbx_seq_one_letter_code
_entity_poly.pdbx_strand_id
1 'polypeptide(L)'
;MAENLPALIQQMQGAGFYPHPVGVIGVKQTHISWVMLTGDFAYKVKKPANFGFLDFSTLAKRQQFCQEELRLNQRLAPELYLDVLPISINAQGEYGFNSAGEIVEYAVKMRQFGEDDLWLTCFEQGKLAVQDLENLGAQIAQFHQQSPTNEYITGFGSLAMIKRVVDSNYEATESYTNEWGLAKEFQAIRGFTDNYLIKHQDWFSERQNLGKIRECHGDLHLGNICFFQGQACVFDCIEFNEEFRLTDGVYDVAFLVMD
;
A
#
# COMPACT_ATOMS: atom_id res chain seq x y z
N MET A 1 -0.21 26.06 0.56
CA MET A 1 -0.76 26.50 -0.75
C MET A 1 -1.53 25.34 -1.30
N ALA A 2 -2.83 25.47 -1.57
CA ALA A 2 -3.57 24.39 -2.24
C ALA A 2 -2.88 24.14 -3.58
N GLU A 3 -2.23 22.99 -3.74
CA GLU A 3 -1.73 22.57 -5.04
C GLU A 3 -2.89 22.63 -6.03
N ASN A 4 -2.64 23.14 -7.24
CA ASN A 4 -3.62 23.10 -8.31
C ASN A 4 -3.91 21.63 -8.66
N LEU A 5 -4.96 21.08 -8.05
CA LEU A 5 -5.44 19.73 -8.35
C LEU A 5 -5.78 19.63 -9.85
N PRO A 6 -5.54 18.48 -10.51
CA PRO A 6 -5.92 18.29 -11.91
C PRO A 6 -7.43 18.50 -12.12
N ALA A 7 -7.84 18.88 -13.33
CA ALA A 7 -9.24 19.16 -13.66
C ALA A 7 -10.20 18.02 -13.28
N LEU A 8 -9.78 16.76 -13.48
CA LEU A 8 -10.52 15.58 -13.03
C LEU A 8 -10.78 15.63 -11.51
N ILE A 9 -9.73 15.81 -10.70
CA ILE A 9 -9.84 15.83 -9.24
C ILE A 9 -10.64 17.06 -8.75
N GLN A 10 -10.58 18.18 -9.47
CA GLN A 10 -11.45 19.32 -9.22
C GLN A 10 -12.93 18.97 -9.44
N GLN A 11 -13.28 18.32 -10.54
CA GLN A 11 -14.67 17.90 -10.80
C GLN A 11 -15.15 16.80 -9.84
N MET A 12 -14.27 15.90 -9.40
CA MET A 12 -14.57 14.90 -8.36
C MET A 12 -14.92 15.52 -7.00
N GLN A 13 -14.65 16.80 -6.76
CA GLN A 13 -15.11 17.50 -5.55
C GLN A 13 -16.57 17.97 -5.65
N GLY A 14 -17.20 17.83 -6.82
CA GLY A 14 -18.62 18.12 -7.02
C GLY A 14 -19.50 16.91 -6.71
N ALA A 15 -20.55 17.11 -5.92
CA ALA A 15 -21.48 16.04 -5.56
C ALA A 15 -22.13 15.34 -6.77
N GLY A 16 -22.38 16.08 -7.85
CA GLY A 16 -22.94 15.56 -9.10
C GLY A 16 -22.04 14.58 -9.87
N PHE A 17 -20.77 14.43 -9.46
CA PHE A 17 -19.86 13.45 -10.06
C PHE A 17 -20.23 12.00 -9.69
N TYR A 18 -20.84 11.80 -8.53
CA TYR A 18 -21.07 10.48 -7.95
C TYR A 18 -22.50 9.98 -8.19
N PRO A 19 -22.70 8.68 -8.50
CA PRO A 19 -24.03 8.12 -8.76
C PRO A 19 -24.81 7.79 -7.47
N HIS A 20 -24.42 8.34 -6.33
CA HIS A 20 -25.02 8.11 -5.02
C HIS A 20 -25.04 9.40 -4.20
N PRO A 21 -25.87 9.50 -3.15
CA PRO A 21 -25.80 10.61 -2.21
C PRO A 21 -24.40 10.73 -1.61
N VAL A 22 -23.89 11.95 -1.52
CA VAL A 22 -22.59 12.25 -0.91
C VAL A 22 -22.74 13.32 0.17
N GLY A 23 -21.92 13.20 1.21
CA GLY A 23 -21.79 14.21 2.26
C GLY A 23 -20.79 15.31 1.87
N VAL A 24 -20.05 15.81 2.86
CA VAL A 24 -18.89 16.68 2.62
C VAL A 24 -17.81 15.86 1.92
N ILE A 25 -17.37 16.31 0.74
CA ILE A 25 -16.30 15.64 0.01
C ILE A 25 -14.95 16.09 0.55
N GLY A 26 -14.18 15.12 1.07
CA GLY A 26 -12.78 15.32 1.47
C GLY A 26 -11.82 14.85 0.38
N VAL A 27 -10.63 15.47 0.31
CA VAL A 27 -9.54 15.01 -0.56
C VAL A 27 -8.33 14.73 0.30
N LYS A 28 -7.89 13.47 0.34
CA LYS A 28 -6.57 13.09 0.89
C LYS A 28 -5.59 12.90 -0.25
N GLN A 29 -4.38 13.41 -0.08
CA GLN A 29 -3.33 13.28 -1.07
C GLN A 29 -2.16 12.52 -0.47
N THR A 30 -1.76 11.43 -1.13
CA THR A 30 -0.53 10.69 -0.81
C THR A 30 0.56 11.08 -1.79
N HIS A 31 1.74 10.48 -1.67
CA HIS A 31 2.81 10.69 -2.64
C HIS A 31 2.38 10.27 -4.07
N ILE A 32 1.57 9.21 -4.19
CA ILE A 32 1.27 8.53 -5.46
C ILE A 32 -0.22 8.49 -5.83
N SER A 33 -1.11 9.04 -5.01
CA SER A 33 -2.56 9.00 -5.27
C SER A 33 -3.32 10.20 -4.69
N TRP A 34 -4.53 10.41 -5.20
CA TRP A 34 -5.59 11.19 -4.57
C TRP A 34 -6.69 10.26 -4.10
N VAL A 35 -7.25 10.49 -2.91
CA VAL A 35 -8.36 9.72 -2.35
C VAL A 35 -9.50 10.67 -2.07
N MET A 36 -10.61 10.47 -2.78
CA MET A 36 -11.85 11.21 -2.59
C MET A 36 -12.70 10.51 -1.54
N LEU A 37 -13.03 11.22 -0.46
CA LEU A 37 -13.87 10.73 0.63
C LEU A 37 -15.28 11.30 0.43
N THR A 38 -16.28 10.45 0.25
CA THR A 38 -17.63 10.85 -0.20
C THR A 38 -18.74 10.52 0.80
N GLY A 39 -18.40 9.97 1.96
CA GLY A 39 -19.33 9.50 2.99
C GLY A 39 -19.26 7.98 3.11
N ASP A 40 -20.06 7.27 2.32
CA ASP A 40 -20.11 5.80 2.35
C ASP A 40 -18.96 5.14 1.56
N PHE A 41 -18.43 5.86 0.57
CA PHE A 41 -17.41 5.35 -0.35
C PHE A 41 -16.19 6.27 -0.41
N ALA A 42 -15.04 5.65 -0.71
CA ALA A 42 -13.82 6.34 -1.07
C ALA A 42 -13.38 5.93 -2.49
N TYR A 43 -12.76 6.86 -3.20
CA TYR A 43 -12.27 6.64 -4.56
C TYR A 43 -10.80 7.04 -4.66
N LYS A 44 -9.92 6.07 -4.90
CA LYS A 44 -8.48 6.29 -5.04
C LYS A 44 -8.10 6.38 -6.51
N VAL A 45 -7.52 7.49 -6.91
CA VAL A 45 -7.00 7.76 -8.26
C VAL A 45 -5.49 7.88 -8.20
N LYS A 46 -4.79 7.09 -9.01
CA LYS A 46 -3.32 7.07 -9.05
C LYS A 46 -2.77 8.28 -9.81
N LYS A 47 -1.70 8.88 -9.29
CA LYS A 47 -1.01 9.98 -9.97
C LYS A 47 -0.19 9.46 -11.16
N PRO A 48 -0.09 10.21 -12.27
CA PRO A 48 0.78 9.85 -13.38
C PRO A 48 2.25 10.10 -13.01
N ALA A 49 2.87 9.16 -12.30
CA ALA A 49 4.23 9.29 -11.76
C ALA A 49 5.10 8.07 -12.08
N ASN A 50 6.42 8.27 -12.13
CA ASN A 50 7.41 7.21 -12.23
C ASN A 50 8.59 7.54 -11.31
N PHE A 51 8.85 6.66 -10.34
CA PHE A 51 9.91 6.82 -9.34
C PHE A 51 10.99 5.74 -9.44
N GLY A 52 11.02 4.98 -10.54
CA GLY A 52 11.92 3.83 -10.73
C GLY A 52 11.41 2.55 -10.06
N PHE A 53 11.05 2.60 -8.78
CA PHE A 53 10.43 1.47 -8.06
C PHE A 53 8.92 1.32 -8.33
N LEU A 54 8.33 2.32 -8.98
CA LEU A 54 6.91 2.41 -9.32
C LEU A 54 6.75 3.14 -10.65
N ASP A 55 5.86 2.67 -11.52
CA ASP A 55 5.54 3.31 -12.80
C ASP A 55 4.03 3.34 -13.10
N PHE A 56 3.43 4.52 -12.90
CA PHE A 56 2.05 4.87 -13.24
C PHE A 56 1.97 5.85 -14.43
N SER A 57 3.03 5.92 -15.25
CA SER A 57 3.15 6.94 -16.32
C SER A 57 2.06 6.85 -17.39
N THR A 58 1.56 5.65 -17.70
CA THR A 58 0.55 5.44 -18.75
C THR A 58 -0.79 5.02 -18.15
N LEU A 59 -1.88 5.32 -18.87
CA LEU A 59 -3.23 4.91 -18.49
C LEU A 59 -3.35 3.39 -18.33
N ALA A 60 -2.73 2.62 -19.23
CA ALA A 60 -2.72 1.15 -19.16
C ALA A 60 -2.02 0.63 -17.89
N LYS A 61 -0.90 1.26 -17.48
CA LYS A 61 -0.22 0.91 -16.22
C LYS A 61 -1.10 1.23 -15.02
N ARG A 62 -1.74 2.41 -15.00
CA ARG A 62 -2.66 2.76 -13.91
C ARG A 62 -3.85 1.84 -13.83
N GLN A 63 -4.43 1.41 -14.95
CA GLN A 63 -5.47 0.38 -14.98
C GLN A 63 -4.99 -0.91 -14.33
N GLN A 64 -3.85 -1.43 -14.78
CA GLN A 64 -3.26 -2.68 -14.27
C GLN A 64 -3.04 -2.59 -12.77
N PHE A 65 -2.45 -1.51 -12.27
CA PHE A 65 -2.19 -1.38 -10.83
C PHE A 65 -3.43 -1.08 -10.00
N CYS A 66 -4.47 -0.45 -10.54
CA CYS A 66 -5.76 -0.39 -9.85
C CYS A 66 -6.36 -1.80 -9.71
N GLN A 67 -6.22 -2.65 -10.73
CA GLN A 67 -6.68 -4.06 -10.67
C GLN A 67 -5.85 -4.88 -9.69
N GLU A 68 -4.52 -4.71 -9.67
CA GLU A 68 -3.66 -5.38 -8.70
C GLU A 68 -3.93 -4.93 -7.27
N GLU A 69 -4.16 -3.63 -7.03
CA GLU A 69 -4.55 -3.12 -5.73
C GLU A 69 -5.86 -3.77 -5.25
N LEU A 70 -6.88 -3.83 -6.11
CA LEU A 70 -8.14 -4.51 -5.81
C LEU A 70 -7.90 -5.99 -5.48
N ARG A 71 -7.20 -6.73 -6.36
CA ARG A 71 -6.92 -8.17 -6.21
C ARG A 71 -6.18 -8.46 -4.90
N LEU A 72 -5.15 -7.70 -4.61
CA LEU A 72 -4.26 -7.93 -3.46
C LEU A 72 -4.95 -7.58 -2.15
N ASN A 73 -5.69 -6.48 -2.10
CA ASN A 73 -6.33 -6.06 -0.86
C ASN A 73 -7.61 -6.85 -0.54
N GLN A 74 -8.32 -7.38 -1.53
CA GLN A 74 -9.49 -8.24 -1.26
C GLN A 74 -9.14 -9.52 -0.48
N ARG A 75 -7.86 -9.90 -0.40
CA ARG A 75 -7.39 -11.05 0.41
C ARG A 75 -7.56 -10.81 1.93
N LEU A 76 -7.46 -9.55 2.37
CA LEU A 76 -7.54 -9.16 3.78
C LEU A 76 -8.69 -8.18 4.09
N ALA A 77 -9.20 -7.50 3.05
CA ALA A 77 -10.25 -6.49 3.17
C ALA A 77 -11.29 -6.59 2.02
N PRO A 78 -11.92 -7.77 1.80
CA PRO A 78 -12.84 -7.99 0.69
C PRO A 78 -14.08 -7.09 0.71
N GLU A 79 -14.53 -6.68 1.91
CA GLU A 79 -15.68 -5.79 2.04
C GLU A 79 -15.33 -4.31 1.88
N LEU A 80 -14.04 -3.97 2.05
CA LEU A 80 -13.54 -2.61 1.90
C LEU A 80 -13.27 -2.28 0.43
N TYR A 81 -12.63 -3.19 -0.31
CA TYR A 81 -12.27 -3.00 -1.72
C TYR A 81 -13.33 -3.58 -2.66
N LEU A 82 -14.01 -2.70 -3.41
CA LEU A 82 -15.25 -3.05 -4.10
C LEU A 82 -15.06 -3.27 -5.60
N ASP A 83 -14.41 -2.34 -6.30
CA ASP A 83 -14.33 -2.35 -7.76
C ASP A 83 -13.22 -1.44 -8.31
N VAL A 84 -12.90 -1.58 -9.59
CA VAL A 84 -12.10 -0.61 -10.37
C VAL A 84 -13.01 0.02 -11.41
N LEU A 85 -13.26 1.33 -11.28
CA LEU A 85 -14.16 2.07 -12.16
C LEU A 85 -13.39 2.87 -13.22
N PRO A 86 -13.76 2.77 -14.51
CA PRO A 86 -13.26 3.69 -15.51
C PRO A 86 -13.86 5.08 -15.31
N ILE A 87 -13.04 6.09 -15.54
CA ILE A 87 -13.41 7.49 -15.58
C ILE A 87 -13.28 7.96 -17.03
N SER A 88 -14.38 8.44 -17.60
CA SER A 88 -14.42 8.94 -18.97
C SER A 88 -14.61 10.45 -19.01
N ILE A 89 -14.15 11.09 -20.08
CA ILE A 89 -14.42 12.50 -20.41
C ILE A 89 -15.29 12.59 -21.67
N ASN A 90 -16.35 13.38 -21.61
CA ASN A 90 -17.22 13.63 -22.76
C ASN A 90 -16.72 14.81 -23.63
N ALA A 91 -17.40 15.06 -24.76
CA ALA A 91 -17.05 16.15 -25.68
C ALA A 91 -17.21 17.56 -25.06
N GLN A 92 -17.93 17.68 -23.95
CA GLN A 92 -18.14 18.91 -23.18
C GLN A 92 -17.06 19.11 -22.09
N GLY A 93 -16.13 18.17 -21.93
CA GLY A 93 -15.08 18.22 -20.92
C GLY A 93 -15.55 17.81 -19.50
N GLU A 94 -16.70 17.15 -19.41
CA GLU A 94 -17.25 16.65 -18.15
C GLU A 94 -16.74 15.23 -17.89
N TYR A 95 -16.21 15.00 -16.70
CA TYR A 95 -15.73 13.69 -16.27
C TYR A 95 -16.84 12.93 -15.53
N GLY A 96 -16.85 11.61 -15.64
CA GLY A 96 -17.77 10.79 -14.85
C GLY A 96 -17.43 9.30 -14.87
N PHE A 97 -17.97 8.57 -13.89
CA PHE A 97 -17.93 7.11 -13.89
C PHE A 97 -18.90 6.54 -14.91
N ASN A 98 -18.45 5.57 -15.71
CA ASN A 98 -19.28 4.88 -16.72
C ASN A 98 -20.04 5.84 -17.67
N SER A 99 -19.50 7.04 -17.90
CA SER A 99 -20.08 8.02 -18.82
C SER A 99 -19.69 7.71 -20.27
N ALA A 100 -20.53 8.15 -21.21
CA ALA A 100 -20.19 8.10 -22.63
C ALA A 100 -19.02 9.06 -22.89
N GLY A 101 -17.91 8.54 -23.41
CA GLY A 101 -16.70 9.33 -23.63
C GLY A 101 -15.44 8.48 -23.79
N GLU A 102 -14.30 9.15 -23.90
CA GLU A 102 -12.99 8.50 -23.88
C GLU A 102 -12.59 8.21 -22.43
N ILE A 103 -12.15 6.98 -22.15
CA ILE A 103 -11.60 6.62 -20.83
C ILE A 103 -10.25 7.31 -20.67
N VAL A 104 -10.12 8.11 -19.62
CA VAL A 104 -8.94 8.92 -19.34
C VAL A 104 -8.26 8.57 -18.02
N GLU A 105 -8.96 7.87 -17.13
CA GLU A 105 -8.40 7.44 -15.83
C GLU A 105 -9.19 6.25 -15.25
N TYR A 106 -8.66 5.65 -14.18
CA TYR A 106 -9.34 4.65 -13.35
C TYR A 106 -9.33 5.03 -11.87
N ALA A 107 -10.36 4.63 -11.14
CA ALA A 107 -10.41 4.75 -9.68
C ALA A 107 -10.68 3.40 -9.03
N VAL A 108 -9.96 3.10 -7.94
CA VAL A 108 -10.31 2.00 -7.04
C VAL A 108 -11.44 2.51 -6.13
N LYS A 109 -12.61 1.86 -6.21
CA LYS A 109 -13.76 2.15 -5.35
C LYS A 109 -13.65 1.30 -4.08
N MET A 110 -13.74 1.98 -2.94
CA MET A 110 -13.67 1.38 -1.62
C MET A 110 -14.86 1.84 -0.76
N ARG A 111 -15.14 1.13 0.33
CA ARG A 111 -15.94 1.71 1.43
C ARG A 111 -15.06 2.69 2.20
N GLN A 112 -15.66 3.78 2.64
CA GLN A 112 -14.99 4.75 3.49
C GLN A 112 -15.14 4.34 4.96
N PHE A 113 -14.08 4.53 5.74
CA PHE A 113 -14.07 4.44 7.20
C PHE A 113 -13.60 5.77 7.80
N GLY A 114 -13.85 5.97 9.11
CA GLY A 114 -13.49 7.20 9.81
C GLY A 114 -12.00 7.26 10.15
N GLU A 115 -11.46 8.47 10.27
CA GLU A 115 -10.06 8.64 10.71
C GLU A 115 -9.82 8.16 12.14
N ASP A 116 -10.85 8.23 12.99
CA ASP A 116 -10.84 7.66 14.35
C ASP A 116 -10.87 6.13 14.37
N ASP A 117 -11.19 5.47 13.24
CA ASP A 117 -11.15 4.01 13.12
C ASP A 117 -9.76 3.51 12.72
N LEU A 118 -8.86 4.39 12.26
CA LEU A 118 -7.50 4.01 11.89
C LEU A 118 -6.72 3.59 13.14
N TRP A 119 -6.00 2.47 13.06
CA TRP A 119 -5.32 1.90 14.22
C TRP A 119 -4.20 2.79 14.74
N LEU A 120 -3.51 3.52 13.86
CA LEU A 120 -2.57 4.56 14.27
C LEU A 120 -3.23 5.59 15.19
N THR A 121 -4.38 6.14 14.78
CA THR A 121 -5.17 7.08 15.59
C THR A 121 -5.66 6.45 16.89
N CYS A 122 -6.16 5.21 16.83
CA CYS A 122 -6.62 4.47 18.02
C CYS A 122 -5.48 4.23 19.01
N PHE A 123 -4.28 3.90 18.53
CA PHE A 123 -3.10 3.67 19.34
C PHE A 123 -2.67 4.96 20.05
N GLU A 124 -2.57 6.07 19.32
CA GLU A 124 -2.25 7.39 19.88
C GLU A 124 -3.26 7.84 20.95
N GLN A 125 -4.53 7.44 20.79
CA GLN A 125 -5.60 7.74 21.75
C GLN A 125 -5.73 6.71 22.89
N GLY A 126 -4.89 5.67 22.92
CA GLY A 126 -4.95 4.60 23.93
C GLY A 126 -6.21 3.72 23.85
N LYS A 127 -6.82 3.61 22.68
CA LYS A 127 -8.05 2.86 22.41
C LYS A 127 -7.81 1.43 21.88
N LEU A 128 -6.58 1.10 21.50
CA LEU A 128 -6.23 -0.22 20.98
C LEU A 128 -6.04 -1.21 22.13
N ALA A 129 -6.83 -2.28 22.17
CA ALA A 129 -6.73 -3.30 23.22
C ALA A 129 -5.73 -4.40 22.84
N VAL A 130 -5.18 -5.08 23.85
CA VAL A 130 -4.32 -6.26 23.64
C VAL A 130 -5.02 -7.34 22.81
N GLN A 131 -6.33 -7.52 23.03
CA GLN A 131 -7.12 -8.50 22.29
C GLN A 131 -7.18 -8.20 20.79
N ASP A 132 -7.16 -6.91 20.39
CA ASP A 132 -7.16 -6.52 18.99
C ASP A 132 -5.86 -6.97 18.31
N LEU A 133 -4.72 -6.77 18.98
CA LEU A 133 -3.41 -7.22 18.50
C LEU A 133 -3.31 -8.74 18.40
N GLU A 134 -3.86 -9.48 19.37
CA GLU A 134 -3.92 -10.95 19.33
C GLU A 134 -4.77 -11.44 18.14
N ASN A 135 -5.92 -10.80 17.91
CA ASN A 135 -6.80 -11.12 16.78
C ASN A 135 -6.12 -10.84 15.44
N LEU A 136 -5.44 -9.70 15.31
CA LEU A 136 -4.64 -9.37 14.13
C LEU A 136 -3.52 -10.39 13.91
N GLY A 137 -2.80 -10.78 14.97
CA GLY A 137 -1.75 -11.79 14.89
C GLY A 137 -2.26 -13.13 14.34
N ALA A 138 -3.44 -13.58 14.81
CA ALA A 138 -4.09 -14.77 14.29
C ALA A 138 -4.52 -14.62 12.81
N GLN A 139 -5.09 -13.47 12.44
CA GLN A 139 -5.50 -13.15 11.07
C GLN A 139 -4.30 -13.16 10.10
N ILE A 140 -3.20 -12.49 10.46
CA ILE A 140 -1.99 -12.42 9.64
C ILE A 140 -1.32 -13.79 9.53
N ALA A 141 -1.27 -14.56 10.62
CA ALA A 141 -0.73 -15.93 10.57
C ALA A 141 -1.56 -16.83 9.64
N GLN A 142 -2.89 -16.72 9.65
CA GLN A 142 -3.77 -17.45 8.74
C GLN A 142 -3.57 -16.99 7.29
N PHE A 143 -3.49 -15.68 7.07
CA PHE A 143 -3.22 -15.09 5.75
C PHE A 143 -1.92 -15.63 5.16
N HIS A 144 -0.79 -15.54 5.88
CA HIS A 144 0.50 -16.05 5.39
C HIS A 144 0.50 -17.55 5.08
N GLN A 145 -0.27 -18.35 5.83
CA GLN A 145 -0.41 -19.79 5.56
C GLN A 145 -1.14 -20.07 4.24
N GLN A 146 -2.13 -19.23 3.91
CA GLN A 146 -2.97 -19.36 2.72
C GLN A 146 -2.42 -18.62 1.50
N SER A 147 -1.53 -17.64 1.69
CA SER A 147 -0.95 -16.84 0.62
C SER A 147 -0.16 -17.71 -0.37
N PRO A 148 -0.24 -17.37 -1.68
CA PRO A 148 0.50 -18.08 -2.73
C PRO A 148 1.99 -18.21 -2.44
N THR A 149 2.54 -19.37 -2.82
CA THR A 149 3.97 -19.62 -2.92
C THR A 149 4.21 -20.57 -4.10
N ASN A 150 5.31 -20.37 -4.81
CA ASN A 150 5.79 -21.24 -5.89
C ASN A 150 7.29 -20.97 -6.10
N GLU A 151 7.95 -21.67 -7.02
CA GLU A 151 9.40 -21.48 -7.26
C GLU A 151 9.77 -20.03 -7.59
N TYR A 152 8.91 -19.34 -8.34
CA TYR A 152 9.10 -17.92 -8.67
C TYR A 152 9.07 -17.04 -7.41
N ILE A 153 8.04 -17.17 -6.56
CA ILE A 153 7.91 -16.44 -5.29
C ILE A 153 9.05 -16.80 -4.33
N THR A 154 9.37 -18.08 -4.19
CA THR A 154 10.48 -18.56 -3.35
C THR A 154 11.80 -17.90 -3.74
N GLY A 155 12.03 -17.61 -5.02
CA GLY A 155 13.25 -16.94 -5.50
C GLY A 155 13.50 -15.57 -4.86
N PHE A 156 12.45 -14.84 -4.47
CA PHE A 156 12.56 -13.53 -3.82
C PHE A 156 13.13 -13.60 -2.40
N GLY A 157 13.05 -14.76 -1.74
CA GLY A 157 13.68 -14.98 -0.43
C GLY A 157 15.18 -15.26 -0.49
N SER A 158 15.79 -15.27 -1.68
CA SER A 158 17.24 -15.46 -1.78
C SER A 158 17.99 -14.27 -1.17
N LEU A 159 19.15 -14.54 -0.57
CA LEU A 159 19.98 -13.49 0.04
C LEU A 159 20.34 -12.38 -0.96
N ALA A 160 20.53 -12.72 -2.24
CA ALA A 160 20.79 -11.75 -3.29
C ALA A 160 19.61 -10.80 -3.55
N MET A 161 18.38 -11.31 -3.50
CA MET A 161 17.16 -10.50 -3.68
C MET A 161 16.93 -9.60 -2.46
N ILE A 162 17.06 -10.14 -1.26
CA ILE A 162 16.96 -9.35 -0.01
C ILE A 162 18.02 -8.26 0.02
N LYS A 163 19.27 -8.59 -0.33
CA LYS A 163 20.36 -7.62 -0.39
C LYS A 163 20.09 -6.53 -1.43
N ARG A 164 19.47 -6.84 -2.57
CA ARG A 164 19.10 -5.82 -3.57
C ARG A 164 18.17 -4.76 -3.00
N VAL A 165 17.13 -5.19 -2.26
CA VAL A 165 16.20 -4.26 -1.60
C VAL A 165 16.93 -3.40 -0.58
N VAL A 166 17.77 -4.01 0.26
CA VAL A 166 18.60 -3.30 1.24
C VAL A 166 19.54 -2.30 0.56
N ASP A 167 20.22 -2.69 -0.51
CA ASP A 167 21.14 -1.83 -1.25
C ASP A 167 20.42 -0.67 -1.93
N SER A 168 19.22 -0.89 -2.46
CA SER A 168 18.40 0.20 -3.03
C SER A 168 18.01 1.26 -1.98
N ASN A 169 17.80 0.86 -0.72
CA ASN A 169 17.55 1.81 0.37
C ASN A 169 18.79 2.65 0.67
N TYR A 170 19.99 2.07 0.60
CA TYR A 170 21.24 2.82 0.74
C TYR A 170 21.41 3.83 -0.40
N GLU A 171 21.24 3.38 -1.65
CA GLU A 171 21.36 4.24 -2.84
C GLU A 171 20.37 5.42 -2.80
N ALA A 172 19.14 5.16 -2.37
CA ALA A 172 18.10 6.19 -2.27
C ALA A 172 18.34 7.20 -1.14
N THR A 173 19.09 6.84 -0.09
CA THR A 173 19.23 7.66 1.12
C THR A 173 20.61 8.28 1.31
N GLU A 174 21.66 7.75 0.67
CA GLU A 174 23.06 8.16 0.89
C GLU A 174 23.29 9.66 0.64
N SER A 175 22.66 10.24 -0.38
CA SER A 175 22.82 11.66 -0.73
C SER A 175 22.36 12.62 0.38
N TYR A 176 21.35 12.23 1.17
CA TYR A 176 20.80 13.04 2.26
C TYR A 176 21.64 12.96 3.55
N THR A 177 22.49 11.95 3.68
CA THR A 177 23.28 11.73 4.91
C THR A 177 24.23 12.89 5.20
N ASN A 178 24.83 13.47 4.17
CA ASN A 178 25.73 14.62 4.32
C ASN A 178 24.97 15.89 4.67
N GLU A 179 23.79 16.10 4.09
CA GLU A 179 22.94 17.26 4.34
C GLU A 179 22.50 17.32 5.81
N TRP A 180 22.18 16.16 6.39
CA TRP A 180 21.67 16.06 7.77
C TRP A 180 22.75 15.71 8.80
N GLY A 181 24.01 15.55 8.38
CA GLY A 181 25.12 15.21 9.27
C GLY A 181 25.06 13.79 9.85
N LEU A 182 24.39 12.86 9.15
CA LEU A 182 24.12 11.48 9.58
C LEU A 182 25.06 10.44 8.94
N ALA A 183 26.19 10.86 8.38
CA ALA A 183 27.09 9.97 7.66
C ALA A 183 27.63 8.82 8.54
N LYS A 184 27.84 9.04 9.85
CA LYS A 184 28.32 7.99 10.77
C LYS A 184 27.25 6.97 11.06
N GLU A 185 26.03 7.42 11.32
CA GLU A 185 24.84 6.60 11.59
C GLU A 185 24.51 5.74 10.38
N PHE A 186 24.54 6.33 9.18
CA PHE A 186 24.35 5.61 7.92
C PHE A 186 25.37 4.47 7.76
N GLN A 187 26.66 4.74 7.96
CA GLN A 187 27.71 3.72 7.86
C GLN A 187 27.57 2.64 8.93
N ALA A 188 27.13 3.01 10.15
CA ALA A 188 26.87 2.05 11.21
C ALA A 188 25.68 1.12 10.88
N ILE A 189 24.56 1.67 10.38
CA ILE A 189 23.38 0.91 9.96
C ILE A 189 23.76 -0.02 8.79
N ARG A 190 24.44 0.51 7.77
CA ARG A 190 24.90 -0.28 6.62
C ARG A 190 25.80 -1.42 7.05
N GLY A 191 26.81 -1.13 7.88
CA GLY A 191 27.74 -2.14 8.39
C GLY A 191 27.06 -3.21 9.24
N PHE A 192 26.09 -2.82 10.07
CA PHE A 192 25.29 -3.76 10.87
C PHE A 192 24.48 -4.69 9.96
N THR A 193 23.70 -4.13 9.03
CA THR A 193 22.81 -4.89 8.15
C THR A 193 23.58 -5.80 7.20
N ASP A 194 24.65 -5.31 6.55
CA ASP A 194 25.48 -6.14 5.67
C ASP A 194 26.12 -7.31 6.44
N ASN A 195 26.64 -7.06 7.64
CA ASN A 195 27.20 -8.11 8.48
C ASN A 195 26.12 -9.09 9.00
N TYR A 196 24.91 -8.60 9.29
CA TYR A 196 23.79 -9.44 9.71
C TYR A 196 23.41 -10.42 8.60
N LEU A 197 23.26 -9.95 7.36
CA LEU A 197 22.95 -10.77 6.20
C LEU A 197 24.02 -11.85 5.97
N ILE A 198 25.30 -11.52 6.11
CA ILE A 198 26.41 -12.48 5.97
C ILE A 198 26.39 -13.51 7.10
N LYS A 199 26.31 -13.05 8.35
CA LYS A 199 26.40 -13.92 9.54
C LYS A 199 25.23 -14.89 9.65
N HIS A 200 24.04 -14.48 9.19
CA HIS A 200 22.80 -15.23 9.34
C HIS A 200 22.26 -15.78 8.00
N GLN A 201 23.11 -15.92 6.98
CA GLN A 201 22.71 -16.46 5.66
C GLN A 201 21.93 -17.78 5.77
N ASP A 202 22.33 -18.67 6.70
CA ASP A 202 21.69 -19.97 6.91
C ASP A 202 20.22 -19.82 7.33
N TRP A 203 19.87 -18.77 8.08
CA TRP A 203 18.49 -18.52 8.52
C TRP A 203 17.60 -18.13 7.34
N PHE A 204 18.11 -17.29 6.43
CA PHE A 204 17.37 -16.91 5.21
C PHE A 204 17.16 -18.13 4.30
N SER A 205 18.20 -18.93 4.10
CA SER A 205 18.10 -20.18 3.33
C SER A 205 17.15 -21.19 3.97
N GLU A 206 17.17 -21.35 5.29
CA GLU A 206 16.25 -22.22 6.02
C GLU A 206 14.80 -21.78 5.79
N ARG A 207 14.49 -20.49 5.92
CA ARG A 207 13.13 -19.98 5.74
C ARG A 207 12.65 -20.11 4.29
N GLN A 208 13.53 -19.89 3.32
CA GLN A 208 13.27 -20.16 1.92
C GLN A 208 12.91 -21.64 1.69
N ASN A 209 13.70 -22.57 2.25
CA ASN A 209 13.48 -24.02 2.15
C ASN A 209 12.21 -24.49 2.86
N LEU A 210 11.81 -23.80 3.95
CA LEU A 210 10.56 -24.05 4.68
C LEU A 210 9.33 -23.43 4.00
N GLY A 211 9.47 -22.86 2.80
CA GLY A 211 8.37 -22.25 2.04
C GLY A 211 7.74 -21.07 2.76
N LYS A 212 8.55 -20.26 3.44
CA LYS A 212 8.10 -19.08 4.20
C LYS A 212 8.01 -17.80 3.39
N ILE A 213 8.49 -17.82 2.14
CA ILE A 213 8.35 -16.72 1.19
C ILE A 213 6.95 -16.78 0.58
N ARG A 214 6.19 -15.71 0.69
CA ARG A 214 4.77 -15.64 0.36
C ARG A 214 4.47 -14.33 -0.37
N GLU A 215 3.33 -14.28 -1.05
CA GLU A 215 2.74 -13.00 -1.47
C GLU A 215 2.10 -12.33 -0.24
N CYS A 216 2.94 -11.64 0.55
CA CYS A 216 2.62 -10.93 1.79
C CYS A 216 1.84 -9.62 1.55
N HIS A 217 1.69 -8.82 2.62
CA HIS A 217 1.18 -7.46 2.55
C HIS A 217 2.25 -6.47 2.04
N GLY A 218 3.47 -6.58 2.57
CA GLY A 218 4.63 -5.78 2.17
C GLY A 218 4.71 -4.39 2.80
N ASP A 219 3.65 -3.92 3.45
CA ASP A 219 3.58 -2.61 4.13
C ASP A 219 2.66 -2.63 5.35
N LEU A 220 2.79 -3.66 6.20
CA LEU A 220 1.88 -3.85 7.34
C LEU A 220 2.31 -2.98 8.53
N HIS A 221 1.65 -1.86 8.72
CA HIS A 221 1.87 -0.93 9.83
C HIS A 221 0.52 -0.36 10.31
N LEU A 222 0.45 0.29 11.48
CA LEU A 222 -0.79 0.78 12.11
C LEU A 222 -1.57 1.79 11.24
N GLY A 223 -0.90 2.46 10.30
CA GLY A 223 -1.53 3.36 9.33
C GLY A 223 -2.25 2.63 8.18
N ASN A 224 -2.06 1.32 8.06
CA ASN A 224 -2.65 0.43 7.06
C ASN A 224 -3.60 -0.60 7.71
N ILE A 225 -4.08 -0.30 8.92
CA ILE A 225 -5.07 -1.11 9.64
C ILE A 225 -6.15 -0.20 10.20
N CYS A 226 -7.42 -0.59 10.06
CA CYS A 226 -8.53 0.12 10.65
C CYS A 226 -9.52 -0.82 11.33
N PHE A 227 -10.34 -0.28 12.22
CA PHE A 227 -11.58 -0.94 12.64
C PHE A 227 -12.62 -0.77 11.54
N PHE A 228 -12.97 -1.87 10.89
CA PHE A 228 -14.07 -1.90 9.92
C PHE A 228 -15.13 -2.87 10.41
N GLN A 229 -16.36 -2.37 10.61
CA GLN A 229 -17.46 -3.13 11.20
C GLN A 229 -17.10 -3.80 12.56
N GLY A 230 -16.26 -3.14 13.34
CA GLY A 230 -15.82 -3.62 14.66
C GLY A 230 -14.75 -4.71 14.62
N GLN A 231 -14.11 -4.96 13.47
CA GLN A 231 -13.02 -5.92 13.32
C GLN A 231 -11.78 -5.26 12.72
N ALA A 232 -10.61 -5.85 12.98
CA ALA A 232 -9.36 -5.46 12.33
C ALA A 232 -9.46 -5.69 10.82
N CYS A 233 -9.21 -4.64 10.04
CA CYS A 233 -9.21 -4.67 8.59
C CYS A 233 -7.89 -4.12 8.08
N VAL A 234 -7.10 -4.98 7.42
CA VAL A 234 -5.77 -4.65 6.89
C VAL A 234 -5.92 -4.25 5.43
N PHE A 235 -5.42 -3.08 5.07
CA PHE A 235 -5.61 -2.47 3.75
C PHE A 235 -4.32 -1.80 3.24
N ASP A 236 -4.33 -1.36 1.99
CA ASP A 236 -3.20 -0.72 1.29
C ASP A 236 -1.94 -1.62 1.11
N CYS A 237 -2.16 -2.89 0.80
CA CYS A 237 -1.10 -3.82 0.37
C CYS A 237 -0.35 -3.28 -0.85
N ILE A 238 0.99 -3.38 -0.86
CA ILE A 238 1.82 -2.90 -1.97
C ILE A 238 1.46 -3.64 -3.26
N GLU A 239 0.96 -2.93 -4.26
CA GLU A 239 0.57 -3.48 -5.55
C GLU A 239 1.65 -3.35 -6.62
N PHE A 240 2.57 -2.42 -6.43
CA PHE A 240 3.46 -1.96 -7.50
C PHE A 240 4.87 -2.56 -7.50
N ASN A 241 5.33 -3.10 -6.38
CA ASN A 241 6.66 -3.68 -6.26
C ASN A 241 6.58 -5.10 -5.69
N GLU A 242 6.96 -6.08 -6.52
CA GLU A 242 6.99 -7.48 -6.12
C GLU A 242 8.08 -7.76 -5.09
N GLU A 243 9.24 -7.11 -5.17
CA GLU A 243 10.34 -7.32 -4.22
C GLU A 243 9.95 -6.91 -2.79
N PHE A 244 8.94 -6.04 -2.64
CA PHE A 244 8.45 -5.60 -1.33
C PHE A 244 7.36 -6.52 -0.77
N ARG A 245 6.57 -7.19 -1.60
CA ARG A 245 5.47 -8.07 -1.15
C ARG A 245 5.74 -9.57 -1.28
N LEU A 246 6.60 -9.99 -2.20
CA LEU A 246 7.04 -11.37 -2.35
C LEU A 246 8.22 -11.57 -1.40
N THR A 247 7.92 -11.78 -0.13
CA THR A 247 8.92 -11.76 0.93
C THR A 247 8.56 -12.79 2.00
N ASP A 248 9.42 -12.92 3.01
CA ASP A 248 9.12 -13.77 4.15
C ASP A 248 7.98 -13.16 4.98
N GLY A 249 7.02 -13.99 5.42
CA GLY A 249 5.92 -13.52 6.29
C GLY A 249 6.37 -12.81 7.57
N VAL A 250 7.60 -13.06 8.05
CA VAL A 250 8.16 -12.30 9.19
C VAL A 250 8.34 -10.81 8.89
N TYR A 251 8.46 -10.43 7.62
CA TYR A 251 8.62 -9.03 7.20
C TYR A 251 7.38 -8.19 7.58
N ASP A 252 6.18 -8.68 7.29
CA ASP A 252 4.92 -8.02 7.69
C ASP A 252 4.86 -7.82 9.22
N VAL A 253 5.28 -8.84 9.98
CA VAL A 253 5.29 -8.77 11.45
C VAL A 253 6.34 -7.78 11.96
N ALA A 254 7.55 -7.80 11.39
CA ALA A 254 8.63 -6.91 11.79
C ALA A 254 8.27 -5.43 11.53
N PHE A 255 7.58 -5.16 10.41
CA PHE A 255 7.15 -3.82 10.07
C PHE A 255 6.11 -3.29 11.06
N LEU A 256 5.15 -4.13 11.47
CA LEU A 256 4.15 -3.75 12.46
C LEU A 256 4.75 -3.57 13.87
N VAL A 257 5.71 -4.40 14.27
CA VAL A 257 6.37 -4.31 15.60
C VAL A 257 7.28 -3.08 15.72
N MET A 258 7.66 -2.48 14.59
CA MET A 258 8.50 -1.29 14.55
C MET A 258 7.73 -0.01 14.89
N ASP A 259 6.41 0.02 14.69
CA ASP A 259 5.52 1.11 15.12
C ASP A 259 5.40 1.19 16.66
#